data_AF-A0A3M2CKA2-F1
#
_entry.id   AF-A0A3M2CKA2-F1
#
_cell.length_a   1.000
_cell.length_b   1.000
_cell.length_c   1.000
_cell.angle_alpha   90.00
_cell.angle_beta   90.00
_cell.angle_gamma   90.00
#
_symmetry.space_group_name_H-M   'P 1'
#
loop_
_entity.id
_entity.type
_entity.pdbx_description
1 polymer ?
#
loop_
_entity_poly.entity_id
_entity_poly.type
_entity_poly.pdbx_seq_one_letter_code
_entity_poly.pdbx_strand_id
1 'polypeptide(L)'
;MDRRHGEIVEGAGLEESKINTDFVDWLKRWGTPILFAVLALAVAYRGWTYWQEHQTRQLDSAYLDLTAAVQAANPDAIVQVAEDWSGQTAISSQARLAAADLYLLAYSRNLRPGGTPGAAEDIPTPQEREGYLAQAERLYRRVADDTEGVASRIVPHLRALSGLASVQASRGQFDEAAGILRAAATLADEASFPALAQALRDRADRLEAGLPPITFPKADELPAPPAPEPADSGEFLTPEELLNQPGSQIGPVAPEETTPATEPPAGPAGPDQEPPVEPAPEAPARSNP
;
A
#
# COMPACT_ATOMS: atom_id res chain seq x y z
N MET A 1 42.64 32.66 -52.23
CA MET A 1 43.93 32.40 -51.57
C MET A 1 43.76 32.75 -50.10
N ASP A 2 43.67 31.71 -49.28
CA ASP A 2 43.51 31.75 -47.83
C ASP A 2 44.64 32.54 -47.15
N ARG A 3 44.28 33.49 -46.29
CA ARG A 3 45.14 33.99 -45.21
C ARG A 3 44.61 33.40 -43.91
N ARG A 4 45.08 32.20 -43.60
CA ARG A 4 44.88 31.50 -42.34
C ARG A 4 46.14 31.66 -41.48
N HIS A 5 45.90 31.95 -40.20
CA HIS A 5 46.74 31.69 -39.02
C HIS A 5 47.98 32.55 -38.78
N GLY A 6 48.06 33.14 -37.57
CA GLY A 6 49.34 33.58 -37.01
C GLY A 6 49.32 34.74 -36.01
N GLU A 7 48.22 35.08 -35.35
CA GLU A 7 48.24 36.02 -34.22
C GLU A 7 47.95 35.23 -32.94
N ILE A 8 49.00 34.60 -32.41
CA ILE A 8 48.96 33.99 -31.08
C ILE A 8 49.05 35.15 -30.09
N VAL A 9 48.01 35.27 -29.27
CA VAL A 9 47.91 36.22 -28.17
C VAL A 9 48.96 35.86 -27.10
N GLU A 10 50.16 36.40 -27.22
CA GLU A 10 51.29 36.18 -26.28
C GLU A 10 51.04 36.73 -24.85
N GLY A 11 49.91 37.38 -24.60
CA GLY A 11 49.49 37.86 -23.27
C GLY A 11 48.58 36.92 -22.48
N ALA A 12 47.93 35.93 -23.12
CA ALA A 12 46.92 35.09 -22.46
C ALA A 12 47.54 34.13 -21.41
N GLY A 13 48.76 33.64 -21.64
CA GLY A 13 49.41 32.68 -20.74
C GLY A 13 49.95 33.26 -19.42
N LEU A 14 50.19 34.58 -19.36
CA LEU A 14 50.70 35.24 -18.14
C LEU A 14 49.58 35.59 -17.15
N GLU A 15 48.39 35.93 -17.65
CA GLU A 15 47.21 36.10 -16.79
C GLU A 15 46.71 34.75 -16.26
N GLU A 16 46.68 33.71 -17.11
CA GLU A 16 46.38 32.33 -16.67
C GLU A 16 47.36 31.80 -15.62
N SER A 17 48.65 32.10 -15.76
CA SER A 17 49.66 31.69 -14.77
C SER A 17 49.50 32.39 -13.42
N LYS A 18 49.07 33.66 -13.39
CA LYS A 18 48.78 34.38 -12.15
C LYS A 18 47.52 33.84 -11.48
N ILE A 19 46.45 33.63 -12.26
CA ILE A 19 45.21 33.02 -11.79
C ILE A 19 45.46 31.65 -11.15
N ASN A 20 46.34 30.84 -11.74
CA ASN A 20 46.69 29.54 -11.18
C ASN A 20 47.50 29.65 -9.87
N THR A 21 48.42 30.61 -9.78
CA THR A 21 49.24 30.82 -8.57
C THR A 21 48.39 31.35 -7.41
N ASP A 22 47.50 32.31 -7.70
CA ASP A 22 46.55 32.87 -6.73
C ASP A 22 45.56 31.79 -6.22
N PHE A 23 45.11 30.88 -7.09
CA PHE A 23 44.28 29.75 -6.70
C PHE A 23 45.03 28.77 -5.78
N VAL A 24 46.29 28.45 -6.10
CA VAL A 24 47.12 27.54 -5.29
C VAL A 24 47.40 28.13 -3.90
N ASP A 25 47.69 29.42 -3.80
CA ASP A 25 47.94 30.06 -2.51
C ASP A 25 46.66 30.25 -1.71
N TRP A 26 45.53 30.50 -2.37
CA TRP A 26 44.22 30.44 -1.75
C TRP A 26 43.89 29.05 -1.22
N LEU A 27 44.16 27.98 -1.99
CA LEU A 27 43.94 26.60 -1.59
C LEU A 27 44.87 26.19 -0.43
N LYS A 28 46.11 26.67 -0.38
CA LYS A 28 46.98 26.40 0.78
C LYS A 28 46.48 27.11 2.04
N ARG A 29 45.94 28.32 1.90
CA ARG A 29 45.43 29.11 3.03
C ARG A 29 44.08 28.62 3.55
N TRP A 30 43.17 28.23 2.65
CA TRP A 30 41.78 27.90 2.98
C TRP A 30 41.38 26.45 2.67
N GLY A 31 42.22 25.69 1.97
CA GLY A 31 41.89 24.32 1.55
C GLY A 31 41.66 23.39 2.73
N THR A 32 42.51 23.42 3.76
CA THR A 32 42.31 22.60 4.97
C THR A 32 40.98 22.94 5.68
N PRO A 33 40.65 24.20 6.04
CA PRO A 33 39.37 24.50 6.68
C PRO A 33 38.15 24.26 5.76
N ILE A 34 38.26 24.49 4.44
CA ILE A 34 37.19 24.19 3.48
C ILE A 34 36.98 22.67 3.39
N LEU A 35 38.03 21.87 3.36
CA LEU A 35 37.92 20.41 3.30
C LEU A 35 37.23 19.86 4.55
N PHE A 36 37.53 20.41 5.74
CA PHE A 36 36.80 20.08 6.96
C PHE A 36 35.33 20.53 6.92
N ALA A 37 35.03 21.70 6.34
CA ALA A 37 33.65 22.16 6.17
C ALA A 37 32.85 21.25 5.22
N VAL A 38 33.44 20.86 4.09
CA VAL A 38 32.84 19.92 3.14
C VAL A 38 32.66 18.53 3.78
N LEU A 39 33.65 18.05 4.53
CA LEU A 39 33.55 16.78 5.27
C LEU A 39 32.44 16.82 6.32
N ALA A 40 32.33 17.91 7.08
CA ALA A 40 31.27 18.10 8.06
C ALA A 40 29.89 18.12 7.38
N LEU A 41 29.77 18.80 6.24
CA LEU A 41 28.56 18.84 5.44
C LEU A 41 28.18 17.44 4.91
N ALA A 42 29.15 16.67 4.44
CA ALA A 42 28.95 15.30 3.95
C ALA A 42 28.51 14.36 5.08
N VAL A 43 29.11 14.45 6.27
CA VAL A 43 28.70 13.67 7.46
C VAL A 43 27.30 14.06 7.92
N ALA A 44 26.99 15.36 7.96
CA ALA A 44 25.66 15.83 8.32
C ALA A 44 24.60 15.32 7.32
N TYR A 45 24.89 15.39 6.02
CA TYR A 45 24.02 14.87 4.97
C TYR A 45 23.82 13.35 5.09
N ARG A 46 24.89 12.57 5.26
CA ARG A 46 24.83 11.11 5.45
C ARG A 46 24.06 10.72 6.70
N GLY A 47 24.25 11.45 7.80
CA GLY A 47 23.51 11.23 9.04
C GLY A 47 22.01 11.52 8.88
N TRP A 48 21.67 12.60 8.16
CA TRP A 48 20.28 12.94 7.86
C TRP A 48 19.60 11.90 6.96
N THR A 49 20.26 11.45 5.90
CA THR A 49 19.70 10.41 5.02
C THR A 49 19.56 9.07 5.74
N TYR A 50 20.54 8.67 6.54
CA TYR A 50 20.45 7.45 7.36
C TYR A 50 19.26 7.49 8.34
N TRP A 51 19.03 8.64 8.98
CA TRP A 51 17.90 8.80 9.90
C TRP A 51 16.55 8.73 9.17
N GLN A 52 16.43 9.37 8.00
CA GLN A 52 15.23 9.27 7.16
C GLN A 52 14.98 7.83 6.71
N GLU A 53 16.00 7.14 6.19
CA GLU A 53 15.92 5.74 5.81
C GLU A 53 15.46 4.85 6.98
N HIS A 54 15.95 5.12 8.19
CA HIS A 54 15.56 4.34 9.37
C HIS A 54 14.10 4.52 9.75
N GLN A 55 13.56 5.75 9.67
CA GLN A 55 12.13 6.02 9.90
C GLN A 55 11.25 5.34 8.84
N THR A 56 11.65 5.43 7.57
CA THR A 56 10.91 4.79 6.46
C THR A 56 10.90 3.27 6.60
N ARG A 57 12.04 2.65 6.93
CA ARG A 57 12.12 1.18 7.11
C ARG A 57 11.20 0.64 8.20
N GLN A 58 11.03 1.36 9.31
CA GLN A 58 10.12 0.92 10.39
C GLN A 58 8.65 0.98 9.95
N LEU A 59 8.26 2.01 9.22
CA LEU A 59 6.92 2.12 8.65
C LEU A 59 6.67 1.03 7.60
N ASP A 60 7.65 0.81 6.72
CA ASP A 60 7.56 -0.23 5.68
C ASP A 60 7.39 -1.62 6.30
N SER A 61 8.17 -1.96 7.35
CA SER A 61 8.00 -3.24 8.06
C SER A 61 6.61 -3.36 8.68
N ALA A 62 6.10 -2.29 9.28
CA ALA A 62 4.78 -2.31 9.91
C ALA A 62 3.64 -2.52 8.88
N TYR A 63 3.76 -1.92 7.70
CA TYR A 63 2.81 -2.14 6.60
C TYR A 63 2.93 -3.55 6.00
N LEU A 64 4.13 -4.11 5.92
CA LEU A 64 4.33 -5.49 5.47
C LEU A 64 3.69 -6.49 6.43
N ASP A 65 3.92 -6.33 7.73
CA ASP A 65 3.32 -7.18 8.78
C ASP A 65 1.80 -7.11 8.73
N LEU A 66 1.24 -5.90 8.66
CA LEU A 66 -0.21 -5.70 8.55
C LEU A 66 -0.76 -6.34 7.27
N THR A 67 -0.11 -6.14 6.14
CA THR A 67 -0.56 -6.67 4.86
C THR A 67 -0.53 -8.20 4.85
N ALA A 68 0.53 -8.80 5.39
CA ALA A 68 0.64 -10.25 5.54
C ALA A 68 -0.47 -10.82 6.44
N ALA A 69 -0.74 -10.17 7.58
CA ALA A 69 -1.79 -10.58 8.51
C ALA A 69 -3.21 -10.44 7.89
N VAL A 70 -3.46 -9.37 7.14
CA VAL A 70 -4.72 -9.16 6.40
C VAL A 70 -4.91 -10.22 5.31
N GLN A 71 -3.86 -10.54 4.56
CA GLN A 71 -3.92 -11.59 3.52
C GLN A 71 -4.21 -12.97 4.09
N ALA A 72 -3.70 -13.27 5.29
CA ALA A 72 -3.99 -14.51 6.00
C ALA A 72 -5.45 -14.59 6.52
N ALA A 73 -6.23 -13.50 6.41
CA ALA A 73 -7.60 -13.39 6.90
C ALA A 73 -7.77 -13.80 8.38
N ASN A 74 -6.70 -13.66 9.17
CA ASN A 74 -6.68 -14.01 10.58
C ASN A 74 -6.77 -12.72 11.43
N PRO A 75 -7.93 -12.45 12.05
CA PRO A 75 -8.12 -11.21 12.80
C PRO A 75 -7.24 -11.14 14.06
N ASP A 76 -6.90 -12.26 14.69
CA ASP A 76 -6.05 -12.27 15.89
C ASP A 76 -4.60 -11.88 15.56
N ALA A 77 -4.10 -12.34 14.41
CA ALA A 77 -2.79 -11.92 13.90
C ALA A 77 -2.76 -10.41 13.63
N ILE A 78 -3.84 -9.84 13.09
CA ILE A 78 -3.94 -8.40 12.85
C ILE A 78 -4.03 -7.62 14.17
N VAL A 79 -4.75 -8.14 15.17
CA VAL A 79 -4.77 -7.55 16.51
C VAL A 79 -3.37 -7.55 17.11
N GLN A 80 -2.60 -8.63 16.94
CA GLN A 80 -1.22 -8.68 17.40
C GLN A 80 -0.36 -7.61 16.72
N VAL A 81 -0.48 -7.42 15.40
CA VAL A 81 0.19 -6.31 14.69
C VAL A 81 -0.18 -4.95 15.29
N ALA A 82 -1.43 -4.75 15.69
CA ALA A 82 -1.85 -3.50 16.33
C ALA A 82 -1.19 -3.25 17.69
N GLU A 83 -0.92 -4.32 18.45
CA GLU A 83 -0.26 -4.25 19.76
C GLU A 83 1.26 -4.05 19.60
N ASP A 84 1.88 -4.81 18.68
CA ASP A 84 3.31 -4.72 18.37
C ASP A 84 3.68 -3.30 17.90
N TRP A 85 2.80 -2.67 17.11
CA TRP A 85 2.97 -1.31 16.59
C TRP A 85 2.13 -0.26 17.33
N SER A 86 1.77 -0.51 18.61
CA SER A 86 0.95 0.41 19.42
C SER A 86 1.54 1.82 19.58
N GLY A 87 2.87 1.96 19.51
CA GLY A 87 3.56 3.26 19.50
C GLY A 87 3.33 4.09 18.23
N GLN A 88 2.94 3.45 17.13
CA GLN A 88 2.62 4.10 15.86
C GLN A 88 1.10 4.11 15.67
N THR A 89 0.44 5.14 16.20
CA THR A 89 -1.03 5.16 16.32
C THR A 89 -1.78 4.97 14.99
N ALA A 90 -1.19 5.38 13.86
CA ALA A 90 -1.80 5.19 12.54
C ALA A 90 -1.90 3.70 12.17
N ILE A 91 -0.80 2.95 12.29
CA ILE A 91 -0.77 1.51 12.00
C ILE A 91 -1.65 0.75 12.99
N SER A 92 -1.53 1.05 14.29
CA SER A 92 -2.34 0.36 15.30
C SER A 92 -3.84 0.57 15.09
N SER A 93 -4.26 1.80 14.74
CA SER A 93 -5.66 2.09 14.44
C SER A 93 -6.12 1.37 13.17
N GLN A 94 -5.29 1.37 12.11
CA GLN A 94 -5.59 0.69 10.87
C GLN A 94 -5.71 -0.83 11.06
N ALA A 95 -4.81 -1.44 11.82
CA ALA A 95 -4.84 -2.84 12.17
C ALA A 95 -6.10 -3.21 12.98
N ARG A 96 -6.42 -2.45 14.03
CA ARG A 96 -7.66 -2.66 14.81
C ARG A 96 -8.92 -2.54 13.94
N LEU A 97 -8.98 -1.55 13.06
CA LEU A 97 -10.09 -1.39 12.11
C LEU A 97 -10.19 -2.58 11.16
N ALA A 98 -9.08 -3.04 10.60
CA ALA A 98 -9.06 -4.20 9.70
C ALA A 98 -9.50 -5.49 10.40
N ALA A 99 -9.03 -5.73 11.63
CA ALA A 99 -9.46 -6.87 12.44
C ALA A 99 -10.96 -6.79 12.78
N ALA A 100 -11.45 -5.60 13.15
CA ALA A 100 -12.87 -5.37 13.43
C ALA A 100 -13.75 -5.64 12.20
N ASP A 101 -13.32 -5.15 11.02
CA ASP A 101 -14.00 -5.38 9.75
C ASP A 101 -14.05 -6.89 9.42
N LEU A 102 -12.98 -7.65 9.66
CA LEU A 102 -12.97 -9.10 9.46
C LEU A 102 -13.92 -9.84 10.40
N TYR A 103 -13.97 -9.46 11.68
CA TYR A 103 -14.92 -10.05 12.62
C TYR A 103 -16.38 -9.75 12.24
N LEU A 104 -16.67 -8.52 11.83
CA LEU A 104 -18.00 -8.15 11.33
C LEU A 104 -18.35 -8.90 10.03
N LEU A 105 -17.36 -9.09 9.15
CA LEU A 105 -17.53 -9.85 7.92
C LEU A 105 -17.81 -11.33 8.22
N ALA A 106 -17.10 -11.93 9.17
CA ALA A 106 -17.33 -13.30 9.64
C ALA A 106 -18.75 -13.48 10.17
N TYR A 107 -19.24 -12.52 10.98
CA TYR A 107 -20.62 -12.51 11.45
C TYR A 107 -21.64 -12.43 10.30
N SER A 108 -21.46 -11.49 9.37
CA SER A 108 -22.40 -11.26 8.26
C SER A 108 -22.44 -12.39 7.24
N ARG A 109 -21.30 -13.04 6.97
CA ARG A 109 -21.20 -14.18 6.06
C ARG A 109 -21.58 -15.51 6.70
N ASN A 110 -21.77 -15.53 8.02
CA ASN A 110 -21.94 -16.76 8.79
C ASN A 110 -20.81 -17.77 8.53
N LEU A 111 -19.58 -17.27 8.52
CA LEU A 111 -18.36 -18.04 8.27
C LEU A 111 -17.32 -17.65 9.32
N ARG A 112 -16.51 -18.60 9.78
CA ARG A 112 -15.33 -18.31 10.59
C ARG A 112 -14.37 -17.40 9.81
N PRO A 113 -13.59 -16.53 10.46
CA PRO A 113 -12.59 -15.72 9.77
C PRO A 113 -11.64 -16.59 8.95
N GLY A 114 -11.45 -16.25 7.67
CA GLY A 114 -10.67 -17.06 6.71
C GLY A 114 -11.32 -18.36 6.25
N GLY A 115 -12.54 -18.67 6.70
CA GLY A 115 -13.26 -19.89 6.36
C GLY A 115 -13.74 -19.93 4.90
N THR A 116 -13.92 -21.16 4.40
CA THR A 116 -14.35 -21.44 3.03
C THR A 116 -15.87 -21.62 2.96
N PRO A 117 -16.59 -20.93 2.06
CA PRO A 117 -18.02 -21.14 1.87
C PRO A 117 -18.34 -22.61 1.53
N GLY A 118 -19.29 -23.20 2.25
CA GLY A 118 -19.74 -24.58 2.03
C GLY A 118 -18.98 -25.64 2.84
N ALA A 119 -17.88 -25.29 3.49
CA ALA A 119 -17.22 -26.17 4.47
C ALA A 119 -17.99 -26.14 5.79
N ALA A 120 -18.38 -27.31 6.30
CA ALA A 120 -19.22 -27.40 7.50
C ALA A 120 -18.46 -27.00 8.78
N GLU A 121 -17.16 -27.29 8.81
CA GLU A 121 -16.22 -26.91 9.88
C GLU A 121 -15.98 -25.40 10.00
N ASP A 122 -16.27 -24.65 8.92
CA ASP A 122 -16.12 -23.20 8.85
C ASP A 122 -17.41 -22.46 9.19
N ILE A 123 -18.50 -23.17 9.50
CA ILE A 123 -19.74 -22.57 9.98
C ILE A 123 -19.60 -22.32 11.49
N PRO A 124 -19.66 -21.05 11.94
CA PRO A 124 -19.53 -20.72 13.35
C PRO A 124 -20.80 -21.12 14.11
N THR A 125 -20.62 -21.52 15.35
CA THR A 125 -21.70 -21.69 16.32
C THR A 125 -22.36 -20.34 16.65
N PRO A 126 -23.60 -20.31 17.15
CA PRO A 126 -24.25 -19.06 17.58
C PRO A 126 -23.43 -18.28 18.61
N GLN A 127 -22.75 -18.97 19.52
CA GLN A 127 -21.89 -18.36 20.54
C GLN A 127 -20.65 -17.70 19.93
N GLU A 128 -20.01 -18.35 18.96
CA GLU A 128 -18.87 -17.77 18.22
C GLU A 128 -19.29 -16.52 17.44
N ARG A 129 -20.49 -16.55 16.83
CA ARG A 129 -21.04 -15.39 16.10
C ARG A 129 -21.22 -14.18 17.00
N GLU A 130 -21.81 -14.36 18.18
CA GLU A 130 -21.94 -13.26 19.14
C GLU A 130 -20.56 -12.80 19.63
N GLY A 131 -19.63 -13.75 19.81
CA GLY A 131 -18.22 -13.47 20.04
C GLY A 131 -17.64 -12.52 19.00
N TYR A 132 -17.83 -12.78 17.71
CA TYR A 132 -17.32 -11.93 16.64
C TYR A 132 -17.88 -10.50 16.70
N LEU A 133 -19.18 -10.32 16.96
CA LEU A 133 -19.74 -8.98 17.15
C LEU A 133 -19.12 -8.25 18.33
N ALA A 134 -18.95 -8.94 19.47
CA ALA A 134 -18.32 -8.36 20.65
C ALA A 134 -16.85 -7.98 20.40
N GLN A 135 -16.12 -8.80 19.64
CA GLN A 135 -14.74 -8.51 19.22
C GLN A 135 -14.68 -7.27 18.31
N ALA A 136 -15.52 -7.22 17.28
CA ALA A 136 -15.62 -6.08 16.36
C ALA A 136 -15.96 -4.78 17.11
N GLU A 137 -16.97 -4.82 17.99
CA GLU A 137 -17.38 -3.68 18.79
C GLU A 137 -16.23 -3.13 19.65
N ARG A 138 -15.53 -4.02 20.37
CA ARG A 138 -14.43 -3.63 21.24
C ARG A 138 -13.31 -2.94 20.45
N LEU A 139 -12.98 -3.47 19.28
CA LEU A 139 -11.92 -2.92 18.42
C LEU A 139 -12.33 -1.57 17.81
N TYR A 140 -13.55 -1.45 17.27
CA TYR A 140 -14.04 -0.17 16.78
C TYR A 140 -14.12 0.88 17.89
N ARG A 141 -14.66 0.52 19.06
CA ARG A 141 -14.73 1.44 20.21
C ARG A 141 -13.35 1.92 20.61
N ARG A 142 -12.37 1.01 20.70
CA ARG A 142 -10.99 1.40 21.02
C ARG A 142 -10.42 2.41 20.02
N VAL A 143 -10.67 2.22 18.73
CA VAL A 143 -10.22 3.18 17.71
C VAL A 143 -10.98 4.50 17.82
N ALA A 144 -12.29 4.47 18.06
CA ALA A 144 -13.07 5.69 18.26
C ALA A 144 -12.53 6.51 19.45
N ASP A 145 -12.28 5.86 20.58
CA ASP A 145 -11.72 6.47 21.80
C ASP A 145 -10.30 7.03 21.56
N ASP A 146 -9.41 6.26 20.91
CA ASP A 146 -8.02 6.66 20.63
C ASP A 146 -7.91 7.84 19.62
N THR A 147 -8.99 8.13 18.89
CA THR A 147 -9.04 9.15 17.82
C THR A 147 -9.97 10.32 18.11
N GLU A 148 -10.74 10.26 19.20
CA GLU A 148 -11.71 11.28 19.57
C GLU A 148 -11.06 12.66 19.75
N GLY A 149 -11.67 13.70 19.16
CA GLY A 149 -11.21 15.08 19.27
C GLY A 149 -9.88 15.40 18.56
N VAL A 150 -9.23 14.43 17.90
CA VAL A 150 -7.97 14.64 17.19
C VAL A 150 -8.24 14.89 15.70
N ALA A 151 -8.15 16.15 15.27
CA ALA A 151 -8.48 16.56 13.90
C ALA A 151 -7.73 15.75 12.81
N SER A 152 -6.43 15.46 13.01
CA SER A 152 -5.65 14.65 12.07
C SER A 152 -6.06 13.18 12.00
N ARG A 153 -6.93 12.72 12.91
CA ARG A 153 -7.41 11.34 13.04
C ARG A 153 -8.92 11.23 12.80
N ILE A 154 -9.53 12.25 12.20
CA ILE A 154 -10.97 12.24 11.94
C ILE A 154 -11.40 11.09 11.02
N VAL A 155 -10.56 10.70 10.04
CA VAL A 155 -10.87 9.61 9.12
C VAL A 155 -11.01 8.25 9.83
N PRO A 156 -10.01 7.77 10.61
CA PRO A 156 -10.18 6.53 11.37
C PRO A 156 -11.29 6.63 12.43
N HIS A 157 -11.53 7.81 13.01
CA HIS A 157 -12.66 8.03 13.93
C HIS A 157 -14.01 7.79 13.26
N LEU A 158 -14.26 8.45 12.11
CA LEU A 158 -15.49 8.28 11.34
C LEU A 158 -15.68 6.83 10.87
N ARG A 159 -14.59 6.15 10.47
CA ARG A 159 -14.63 4.73 10.11
C ARG A 159 -15.02 3.85 11.29
N ALA A 160 -14.46 4.11 12.48
CA ALA A 160 -14.82 3.40 13.69
C ALA A 160 -16.30 3.59 14.06
N LEU A 161 -16.83 4.81 14.00
CA LEU A 161 -18.25 5.09 14.25
C LEU A 161 -19.17 4.37 13.25
N SER A 162 -18.83 4.38 11.96
CA SER A 162 -19.58 3.63 10.94
C SER A 162 -19.55 2.11 11.18
N GLY A 163 -18.42 1.59 11.68
CA GLY A 163 -18.28 0.20 12.12
C GLY A 163 -19.16 -0.13 13.33
N LEU A 164 -19.14 0.70 14.38
CA LEU A 164 -20.00 0.57 15.55
C LEU A 164 -21.49 0.57 15.18
N ALA A 165 -21.92 1.49 14.30
CA ALA A 165 -23.28 1.49 13.79
C ALA A 165 -23.63 0.16 13.07
N SER A 166 -22.67 -0.44 12.36
CA SER A 166 -22.87 -1.73 11.69
C SER A 166 -23.03 -2.87 12.69
N VAL A 167 -22.30 -2.84 13.80
CA VAL A 167 -22.45 -3.80 14.91
C VAL A 167 -23.84 -3.67 15.54
N GLN A 168 -24.27 -2.45 15.86
CA GLN A 168 -25.59 -2.22 16.48
C GLN A 168 -26.72 -2.63 15.53
N ALA A 169 -26.61 -2.30 14.24
CA ALA A 169 -27.56 -2.77 13.23
C ALA A 169 -27.58 -4.30 13.12
N SER A 170 -26.43 -4.97 13.25
CA SER A 170 -26.32 -6.44 13.24
C SER A 170 -26.99 -7.11 14.45
N ARG A 171 -27.17 -6.37 15.55
CA ARG A 171 -27.94 -6.78 16.74
C ARG A 171 -29.42 -6.40 16.65
N GLY A 172 -29.86 -5.80 15.56
CA GLY A 172 -31.22 -5.28 15.39
C GLY A 172 -31.51 -3.97 16.12
N GLN A 173 -30.47 -3.30 16.66
CA GLN A 173 -30.59 -2.02 17.35
C GLN A 173 -30.51 -0.86 16.33
N PHE A 174 -31.50 -0.78 15.45
CA PHE A 174 -31.49 0.13 14.30
C PHE A 174 -31.54 1.61 14.69
N ASP A 175 -32.32 1.97 15.72
CA ASP A 175 -32.40 3.35 16.21
C ASP A 175 -31.04 3.85 16.75
N GLU A 176 -30.35 3.00 17.50
CA GLU A 176 -29.04 3.31 18.04
C GLU A 176 -27.99 3.43 16.92
N ALA A 177 -28.02 2.50 15.95
CA ALA A 177 -27.16 2.55 14.77
C ALA A 177 -27.37 3.84 13.96
N ALA A 178 -28.63 4.24 13.74
CA ALA A 178 -28.97 5.48 13.05
C ALA A 178 -28.47 6.71 13.84
N GLY A 179 -28.64 6.72 15.16
CA GLY A 179 -28.11 7.76 16.04
C GLY A 179 -26.58 7.94 15.91
N ILE A 180 -25.83 6.83 15.93
CA ILE A 180 -24.37 6.84 15.74
C ILE A 180 -23.99 7.41 14.36
N LEU A 181 -24.68 6.98 13.29
CA LEU A 181 -24.41 7.46 11.93
C LEU A 181 -24.69 8.95 11.77
N ARG A 182 -25.72 9.49 12.43
CA ARG A 182 -26.00 10.93 12.40
C ARG A 182 -24.93 11.74 13.13
N ALA A 183 -24.49 11.27 14.29
CA ALA A 183 -23.37 11.89 14.99
C ALA A 183 -22.11 11.90 14.11
N ALA A 184 -21.81 10.77 13.45
CA ALA A 184 -20.71 10.68 12.50
C ALA A 184 -20.90 11.62 11.29
N ALA A 185 -22.12 11.80 10.79
CA ALA A 185 -22.41 12.71 9.68
C ALA A 185 -22.14 14.18 10.06
N THR A 186 -22.51 14.60 11.27
CA THR A 186 -22.20 15.94 11.78
C THR A 186 -20.69 16.17 11.85
N LEU A 187 -19.94 15.21 12.42
CA LEU A 187 -18.48 15.28 12.47
C LEU A 187 -17.84 15.33 11.07
N ALA A 188 -18.39 14.59 10.11
CA ALA A 188 -17.92 14.60 8.74
C ALA A 188 -18.15 15.97 8.06
N ASP A 189 -19.28 16.64 8.32
CA ASP A 189 -19.52 18.01 7.83
C ASP A 189 -18.56 19.03 8.44
N GLU A 190 -18.36 18.97 9.77
CA GLU A 190 -17.42 19.85 10.48
C GLU A 190 -15.99 19.70 9.95
N ALA A 191 -15.63 18.47 9.56
CA ALA A 191 -14.34 18.16 8.96
C ALA A 191 -14.29 18.33 7.43
N SER A 192 -15.30 18.97 6.83
CA SER A 192 -15.37 19.28 5.38
C SER A 192 -15.41 18.05 4.46
N PHE A 193 -16.08 16.97 4.88
CA PHE A 193 -16.36 15.78 4.07
C PHE A 193 -17.86 15.64 3.72
N PRO A 194 -18.44 16.58 2.93
CA PRO A 194 -19.90 16.65 2.72
C PRO A 194 -20.48 15.41 2.01
N ALA A 195 -19.74 14.81 1.09
CA ALA A 195 -20.18 13.58 0.41
C ALA A 195 -20.28 12.39 1.39
N LEU A 196 -19.34 12.28 2.32
CA LEU A 196 -19.37 11.25 3.35
C LEU A 196 -20.49 11.51 4.36
N ALA A 197 -20.66 12.76 4.78
CA ALA A 197 -21.76 13.16 5.67
C ALA A 197 -23.12 12.80 5.07
N GLN A 198 -23.33 13.09 3.77
CA GLN A 198 -24.55 12.69 3.08
C GLN A 198 -24.73 11.17 3.04
N ALA A 199 -23.69 10.42 2.68
CA ALA A 199 -23.77 8.95 2.66
C ALA A 199 -24.09 8.34 4.03
N LEU A 200 -23.59 8.93 5.12
CA LEU A 200 -23.90 8.52 6.49
C LEU A 200 -25.36 8.82 6.86
N ARG A 201 -25.91 9.98 6.46
CA ARG A 201 -27.34 10.32 6.62
C ARG A 201 -28.24 9.36 5.86
N ASP A 202 -27.96 9.15 4.57
CA ASP A 202 -28.73 8.24 3.72
C ASP A 202 -28.74 6.81 4.30
N ARG A 203 -27.64 6.41 4.94
CA ARG A 203 -27.56 5.13 5.63
C ARG A 203 -28.38 5.13 6.93
N ALA A 204 -28.34 6.19 7.73
CA ALA A 204 -29.14 6.34 8.94
C ALA A 204 -30.64 6.28 8.62
N ASP A 205 -31.08 7.04 7.62
CA ASP A 205 -32.48 7.12 7.21
C ASP A 205 -33.01 5.78 6.69
N ARG A 206 -32.17 5.00 5.98
CA ARG A 206 -32.51 3.63 5.56
C ARG A 206 -32.66 2.66 6.74
N LEU A 207 -31.89 2.83 7.81
CA LEU A 207 -32.02 1.96 8.99
C LEU A 207 -33.32 2.25 9.74
N GLU A 208 -33.72 3.51 9.83
CA GLU A 208 -34.99 3.91 10.48
C GLU A 208 -36.22 3.56 9.64
N ALA A 209 -36.14 3.71 8.33
CA ALA A 209 -37.21 3.32 7.42
C ALA A 209 -37.48 1.80 7.46
N GLY A 210 -36.53 1.02 7.99
CA GLY A 210 -36.53 -0.43 7.93
C GLY A 210 -36.08 -0.94 6.55
N LEU A 211 -35.43 -2.10 6.54
CA LEU A 211 -35.06 -2.72 5.27
C LEU A 211 -36.33 -3.21 4.55
N PRO A 212 -36.52 -2.88 3.26
CA PRO A 212 -37.62 -3.46 2.50
C PRO A 212 -37.45 -4.99 2.46
N PRO A 213 -38.55 -5.76 2.52
CA PRO A 213 -38.46 -7.21 2.43
C PRO A 213 -37.82 -7.60 1.10
N ILE A 214 -36.74 -8.37 1.15
CA ILE A 214 -36.09 -8.92 -0.03
C ILE A 214 -37.02 -10.00 -0.59
N THR A 215 -37.69 -9.72 -1.70
CA THR A 215 -38.42 -10.72 -2.47
C THR A 215 -37.46 -11.38 -3.45
N PHE A 216 -37.07 -12.63 -3.16
CA PHE A 216 -36.39 -13.45 -4.15
C PHE A 216 -37.39 -13.88 -5.23
N PRO A 217 -37.07 -13.77 -6.54
CA PRO A 217 -37.91 -14.31 -7.58
C PRO A 217 -38.09 -15.81 -7.36
N LYS A 218 -39.30 -16.31 -7.57
CA LYS A 218 -39.57 -17.76 -7.44
C LYS A 218 -38.82 -18.52 -8.54
N ALA A 219 -38.53 -19.80 -8.30
CA ALA A 219 -37.85 -20.64 -9.30
C ALA A 219 -38.57 -20.66 -10.66
N ASP A 220 -39.89 -20.52 -10.65
CA ASP A 220 -40.74 -20.48 -11.86
C ASP A 220 -40.69 -19.13 -12.60
N GLU A 221 -40.15 -18.08 -11.97
CA GLU A 221 -39.95 -16.73 -12.51
C GLU A 221 -38.50 -16.52 -13.00
N LEU A 222 -37.61 -17.47 -12.72
CA LEU A 222 -36.27 -17.47 -13.31
C LEU A 222 -36.40 -17.79 -14.80
N PRO A 223 -35.74 -17.01 -15.70
CA PRO A 223 -35.68 -17.40 -17.10
C PRO A 223 -35.08 -18.81 -17.19
N ALA A 224 -35.69 -19.67 -18.01
CA ALA A 224 -35.13 -20.98 -18.26
C ALA A 224 -33.65 -20.81 -18.63
N PRO A 225 -32.72 -21.56 -18.00
CA PRO A 225 -31.32 -21.49 -18.38
C PRO A 225 -31.27 -21.67 -19.90
N PRO A 226 -30.51 -20.81 -20.62
CA PRO A 226 -30.44 -20.91 -22.07
C PRO A 226 -30.16 -22.37 -22.40
N ALA A 227 -31.01 -22.96 -23.23
CA ALA A 227 -30.80 -24.33 -23.69
C ALA A 227 -29.34 -24.40 -24.16
N PRO A 228 -28.56 -25.43 -23.78
CA PRO A 228 -27.22 -25.57 -24.31
C PRO A 228 -27.36 -25.42 -25.82
N GLU A 229 -26.79 -24.35 -26.37
CA GLU A 229 -26.73 -24.22 -27.81
C GLU A 229 -26.20 -25.56 -28.30
N PRO A 230 -26.86 -26.20 -29.30
CA PRO A 230 -26.28 -27.41 -29.88
C PRO A 230 -24.85 -27.03 -30.18
N ALA A 231 -23.89 -27.72 -29.54
CA ALA A 231 -22.49 -27.40 -29.69
C ALA A 231 -22.29 -27.24 -31.18
N ASP A 232 -22.06 -25.99 -31.61
CA ASP A 232 -21.76 -25.78 -33.00
C ASP A 232 -20.52 -26.62 -33.16
N SER A 233 -20.65 -27.70 -33.91
CA SER A 233 -19.52 -28.31 -34.57
C SER A 233 -19.07 -27.29 -35.63
N GLY A 234 -18.81 -26.05 -35.20
CA GLY A 234 -17.94 -25.16 -35.89
C GLY A 234 -16.68 -25.98 -36.02
N GLU A 235 -16.31 -26.27 -37.25
CA GLU A 235 -14.99 -26.77 -37.58
C GLU A 235 -14.02 -25.94 -36.75
N PHE A 236 -13.48 -26.56 -35.69
CA PHE A 236 -12.30 -26.04 -35.05
C PHE A 236 -11.30 -25.94 -36.19
N LEU A 237 -10.97 -24.72 -36.59
CA LEU A 237 -9.94 -24.50 -37.59
C LEU A 237 -8.76 -25.34 -37.16
N THR A 238 -8.33 -26.24 -38.04
CA THR A 238 -7.15 -27.03 -37.76
C THR A 238 -5.98 -26.07 -37.50
N PRO A 239 -4.97 -26.46 -36.72
CA PRO A 239 -3.81 -25.60 -36.49
C PRO A 239 -3.21 -25.02 -37.79
N GLU A 240 -3.30 -25.73 -38.91
CA GLU A 240 -2.90 -25.27 -40.24
C GLU A 240 -3.82 -24.19 -40.85
N GLU A 241 -5.13 -24.25 -40.64
CA GLU A 241 -6.06 -23.20 -41.10
C GLU A 241 -5.98 -21.93 -40.26
N LEU A 242 -5.61 -22.07 -38.97
CA LEU A 242 -5.33 -20.94 -38.09
C LEU A 242 -4.06 -20.18 -38.52
N LEU A 243 -3.08 -20.90 -39.08
CA LEU A 243 -1.84 -20.35 -39.64
C LEU A 243 -2.00 -19.74 -41.05
N ASN A 244 -2.99 -20.19 -41.82
CA ASN A 244 -3.22 -19.75 -43.21
C ASN A 244 -4.40 -18.76 -43.36
N GLN A 245 -4.93 -18.23 -42.25
CA GLN A 245 -5.99 -17.22 -42.30
C GLN A 245 -5.45 -15.93 -42.95
N PRO A 246 -6.01 -15.46 -44.08
CA PRO A 246 -5.56 -14.24 -44.75
C PRO A 246 -6.00 -13.02 -43.92
N GLY A 247 -5.15 -12.69 -42.94
CA GLY A 247 -5.39 -11.62 -41.95
C GLY A 247 -4.46 -11.72 -40.73
N SER A 248 -3.94 -12.90 -40.41
CA SER A 248 -2.97 -13.09 -39.32
C SER A 248 -1.53 -12.99 -39.83
N GLN A 249 -1.17 -11.82 -40.37
CA GLN A 249 0.21 -11.37 -40.26
C GLN A 249 0.33 -10.57 -38.95
N ILE A 250 0.52 -11.29 -37.85
CA ILE A 250 1.32 -10.72 -36.76
C ILE A 250 2.76 -10.81 -37.28
N GLY A 251 3.19 -9.78 -38.01
CA GLY A 251 4.61 -9.54 -38.18
C GLY A 251 5.25 -9.51 -36.78
N PRO A 252 6.54 -9.86 -36.64
CA PRO A 252 7.23 -9.66 -35.38
C PRO A 252 6.91 -8.25 -34.91
N VAL A 253 6.40 -8.12 -33.68
CA VAL A 253 6.29 -6.83 -33.05
C VAL A 253 7.72 -6.32 -32.99
N ALA A 254 8.07 -5.49 -33.97
CA ALA A 254 9.22 -4.64 -33.89
C ALA A 254 9.06 -3.88 -32.57
N PRO A 255 10.10 -3.84 -31.72
CA PRO A 255 10.03 -3.05 -30.50
C PRO A 255 9.54 -1.65 -30.86
N GLU A 256 8.55 -1.16 -30.14
CA GLU A 256 8.08 0.21 -30.27
C GLU A 256 9.30 1.12 -30.30
N GLU A 257 9.43 1.91 -31.37
CA GLU A 257 10.32 3.05 -31.40
C GLU A 257 9.83 4.01 -30.31
N THR A 258 10.44 3.88 -29.13
CA THR A 258 10.53 4.98 -28.19
C THR A 258 11.07 6.19 -28.95
N THR A 259 10.32 7.28 -28.92
CA THR A 259 10.84 8.63 -29.17
C THR A 259 12.21 8.77 -28.49
N PRO A 260 13.24 9.33 -29.16
CA PRO A 260 14.56 9.44 -28.60
C PRO A 260 14.54 10.37 -27.39
N ALA A 261 14.68 9.78 -26.20
CA ALA A 261 15.11 10.51 -25.02
C ALA A 261 16.57 10.93 -25.25
N THR A 262 16.79 12.22 -25.09
CA THR A 262 18.08 12.88 -25.00
C THR A 262 19.11 12.08 -24.20
N GLU A 263 20.24 11.84 -24.84
CA GLU A 263 21.47 11.24 -24.36
C GLU A 263 21.99 11.85 -23.04
N PRO A 264 22.29 11.04 -22.00
CA PRO A 264 23.29 11.36 -21.00
C PRO A 264 24.68 10.88 -21.47
N PRO A 265 25.75 11.68 -21.33
CA PRO A 265 27.05 11.36 -21.90
C PRO A 265 27.76 10.20 -21.20
N ALA A 266 28.53 9.48 -22.01
CA ALA A 266 29.35 8.32 -21.67
C ALA A 266 30.35 8.59 -20.52
N GLY A 267 30.33 7.69 -19.53
CA GLY A 267 31.48 7.43 -18.66
C GLY A 267 32.29 6.23 -19.20
N PRO A 268 33.63 6.26 -19.19
CA PRO A 268 34.46 5.22 -19.78
C PRO A 268 34.53 3.94 -18.94
N ALA A 269 34.84 2.85 -19.63
CA ALA A 269 34.83 1.46 -19.20
C ALA A 269 36.03 1.00 -18.36
N GLY A 270 35.73 0.13 -17.38
CA GLY A 270 36.51 -1.04 -16.88
C GLY A 270 37.85 -0.79 -16.16
N PRO A 271 38.46 -1.83 -15.52
CA PRO A 271 38.07 -3.25 -15.36
C PRO A 271 37.95 -3.61 -13.83
N ASP A 272 37.59 -4.78 -13.30
CA ASP A 272 37.90 -6.18 -13.61
C ASP A 272 36.94 -7.10 -12.82
N GLN A 273 36.84 -8.33 -13.28
CA GLN A 273 36.03 -9.43 -12.77
C GLN A 273 36.43 -9.91 -11.36
N GLU A 274 35.43 -10.24 -10.55
CA GLU A 274 35.55 -11.01 -9.31
C GLU A 274 35.71 -12.52 -9.63
N PRO A 275 36.64 -13.25 -8.99
CA PRO A 275 36.67 -14.72 -9.01
C PRO A 275 35.78 -15.32 -7.88
N PRO A 276 35.50 -16.64 -7.93
CA PRO A 276 34.29 -17.24 -7.37
C PRO A 276 34.34 -17.59 -5.88
N VAL A 277 33.14 -17.72 -5.32
CA VAL A 277 32.78 -18.12 -3.95
C VAL A 277 33.33 -19.51 -3.57
N GLU A 278 34.02 -19.58 -2.43
CA GLU A 278 34.45 -20.82 -1.75
C GLU A 278 33.48 -21.13 -0.58
N PRO A 279 33.10 -22.40 -0.32
CA PRO A 279 32.06 -22.75 0.65
C PRO A 279 32.56 -22.75 2.11
N ALA A 280 31.61 -22.56 3.03
CA ALA A 280 31.76 -22.36 4.47
C ALA A 280 32.51 -23.46 5.24
N PRO A 281 33.15 -23.11 6.39
CA PRO A 281 33.46 -24.07 7.44
C PRO A 281 32.48 -23.97 8.64
N GLU A 282 31.83 -25.11 8.87
CA GLU A 282 31.49 -25.77 10.15
C GLU A 282 31.51 -24.98 11.48
N ALA A 283 30.36 -25.05 12.17
CA ALA A 283 30.17 -24.59 13.54
C ALA A 283 30.85 -25.51 14.58
N PRO A 284 31.50 -24.98 15.63
CA PRO A 284 31.90 -25.80 16.76
C PRO A 284 30.73 -26.00 17.74
N ALA A 285 30.53 -27.27 18.10
CA ALA A 285 29.59 -27.76 19.10
C ALA A 285 29.77 -27.07 20.47
N ARG A 286 28.67 -26.58 21.03
CA ARG A 286 28.62 -26.19 22.46
C ARG A 286 28.47 -27.45 23.31
N SER A 287 29.50 -27.74 24.09
CA SER A 287 29.45 -28.67 25.21
C SER A 287 28.73 -28.02 26.39
N ASN A 288 27.78 -28.76 26.97
CA ASN A 288 27.14 -28.44 28.25
C ASN A 288 28.03 -28.91 29.40
N PRO A 289 28.04 -28.18 30.52
CA PRO A 289 27.71 -28.81 31.80
C PRO A 289 26.45 -28.23 32.45
#